data_AF-A0AAV7CVC4-F1
#
_entry.id   AF-A0AAV7CVC4-F1
#
_cell.length_a   1.000
_cell.length_b   1.000
_cell.length_c   1.000
_cell.angle_alpha   90.00
_cell.angle_beta   90.00
_cell.angle_gamma   90.00
#
_symmetry.space_group_name_H-M   'P 1'
#
loop_
_entity.id
_entity.type
_entity.pdbx_description
1 polymer ?
#
loop_
_entity_poly.entity_id
_entity_poly.type
_entity_poly.pdbx_seq_one_letter_code
_entity_poly.pdbx_strand_id
1 'polypeptide(L)'
;MPGLVRSVSSPILMDKSKETEHHEAKHQTSLKILHSKMDHSSFQYERSRDVVCGICMDKVYDKQIAEERIFGILPNCSHAYCVGCIKRWRKTRDFQNEVIKGCPQCRVKSSYFIPNKYWIGDSEEKLQLIKILKQRLVRSAADSS
;
A
#
# COMPACT_ATOMS: atom_id res chain seq x y z
N MET A 1 -43.22 -68.79 -17.31
CA MET A 1 -42.98 -67.68 -18.27
C MET A 1 -42.87 -66.38 -17.47
N PRO A 2 -42.03 -65.41 -17.88
CA PRO A 2 -40.98 -64.80 -17.04
C PRO A 2 -41.24 -63.33 -16.63
N GLY A 3 -40.37 -62.83 -15.73
CA GLY A 3 -39.96 -61.41 -15.60
C GLY A 3 -40.93 -60.50 -14.81
N LEU A 4 -40.51 -59.56 -13.98
CA LEU A 4 -39.31 -58.70 -14.04
C LEU A 4 -39.12 -58.08 -12.64
N VAL A 5 -38.05 -58.42 -11.92
CA VAL A 5 -37.67 -57.68 -10.72
C VAL A 5 -37.06 -56.36 -11.17
N ARG A 6 -37.62 -55.22 -10.75
CA ARG A 6 -37.05 -53.90 -11.03
C ARG A 6 -35.92 -53.65 -10.04
N SER A 7 -34.70 -53.53 -10.56
CA SER A 7 -33.51 -53.11 -9.84
C SER A 7 -33.73 -51.75 -9.17
N VAL A 8 -33.60 -51.69 -7.85
CA VAL A 8 -33.46 -50.43 -7.12
C VAL A 8 -32.05 -49.88 -7.40
N SER A 9 -31.96 -48.79 -8.14
CA SER A 9 -30.70 -48.05 -8.27
C SER A 9 -30.38 -47.42 -6.92
N SER A 10 -29.25 -47.81 -6.32
CA SER A 10 -28.72 -47.18 -5.12
C SER A 10 -28.48 -45.68 -5.37
N PRO A 11 -28.79 -44.79 -4.42
CA PRO A 11 -28.40 -43.39 -4.54
C PRO A 11 -26.88 -43.28 -4.50
N ILE A 12 -26.31 -42.67 -5.55
CA ILE A 12 -24.91 -42.27 -5.61
C ILE A 12 -24.65 -41.28 -4.47
N LEU A 13 -23.87 -41.70 -3.46
CA LEU A 13 -23.24 -40.80 -2.50
C LEU A 13 -22.27 -39.90 -3.27
N MET A 14 -22.67 -38.67 -3.54
CA MET A 14 -21.77 -37.65 -4.06
C MET A 14 -20.81 -37.20 -2.95
N ASP A 15 -19.53 -37.32 -3.26
CA ASP A 15 -18.33 -37.06 -2.46
C ASP A 15 -18.28 -35.60 -1.93
N LYS A 16 -18.90 -35.35 -0.78
CA LYS A 16 -18.85 -34.06 -0.04
C LYS A 16 -17.45 -33.69 0.47
N SER A 17 -16.49 -34.61 0.39
CA SER A 17 -15.16 -34.52 0.98
C SER A 17 -14.28 -33.46 0.31
N LYS A 18 -14.37 -33.32 -1.03
CA LYS A 18 -13.52 -32.40 -1.79
C LYS A 18 -13.93 -30.93 -1.66
N GLU A 19 -15.21 -30.68 -1.41
CA GLU A 19 -15.76 -29.33 -1.34
C GLU A 19 -15.46 -28.66 0.00
N THR A 20 -15.42 -29.43 1.09
CA THR A 20 -15.06 -28.96 2.43
C THR A 20 -13.57 -28.64 2.56
N GLU A 21 -12.68 -29.47 2.00
CA GLU A 21 -11.23 -29.25 2.05
C GLU A 21 -10.81 -27.96 1.31
N HIS A 22 -11.42 -27.71 0.15
CA HIS A 22 -11.12 -26.54 -0.66
C HIS A 22 -11.65 -25.23 0.00
N HIS A 23 -12.78 -25.31 0.71
CA HIS A 23 -13.34 -24.17 1.44
C HIS A 23 -12.53 -23.85 2.70
N GLU A 24 -12.05 -24.88 3.42
CA GLU A 24 -11.22 -24.72 4.62
C GLU A 24 -9.81 -24.21 4.31
N ALA A 25 -9.18 -24.70 3.24
CA ALA A 25 -7.89 -24.18 2.77
C ALA A 25 -7.98 -22.70 2.35
N LYS A 26 -9.07 -22.29 1.68
CA LYS A 26 -9.35 -20.89 1.33
C LYS A 26 -9.58 -20.02 2.56
N HIS A 27 -10.33 -20.52 3.55
CA HIS A 27 -10.59 -19.82 4.81
C HIS A 27 -9.29 -19.65 5.62
N GLN A 28 -8.50 -20.71 5.77
CA GLN A 28 -7.21 -20.69 6.46
C GLN A 28 -6.20 -19.73 5.80
N THR A 29 -6.18 -19.69 4.45
CA THR A 29 -5.32 -18.78 3.68
C THR A 29 -5.77 -17.33 3.86
N SER A 30 -7.08 -17.05 3.82
CA SER A 30 -7.62 -15.71 4.03
C SER A 30 -7.28 -15.17 5.41
N LEU A 31 -7.43 -15.98 6.46
CA LEU A 31 -7.06 -15.59 7.83
C LEU A 31 -5.56 -15.30 7.98
N LYS A 32 -4.68 -16.10 7.34
CA LYS A 32 -3.22 -15.85 7.32
C LYS A 32 -2.85 -14.56 6.59
N ILE A 33 -3.53 -14.25 5.49
CA ILE A 33 -3.34 -13.00 4.75
C ILE A 33 -3.80 -11.80 5.58
N LEU A 34 -4.92 -11.92 6.30
CA LEU A 34 -5.41 -10.86 7.17
C LEU A 34 -4.45 -10.60 8.35
N HIS A 35 -3.97 -11.65 9.02
CA HIS A 35 -2.97 -11.52 10.09
C HIS A 35 -1.70 -10.84 9.59
N SER A 36 -1.10 -11.36 8.51
CA SER A 36 0.14 -10.78 7.96
C SER A 36 -0.01 -9.33 7.49
N LYS A 37 -1.17 -8.94 6.93
CA LYS A 37 -1.45 -7.53 6.58
C LYS A 37 -1.61 -6.64 7.81
N MET A 38 -2.22 -7.16 8.88
CA MET A 38 -2.44 -6.43 10.13
C MET A 38 -1.13 -6.22 10.88
N ASP A 39 -0.27 -7.24 10.95
CA ASP A 39 1.09 -7.19 11.52
C ASP A 39 2.00 -6.23 10.74
N HIS A 40 1.93 -6.23 9.42
CA HIS A 40 2.73 -5.34 8.59
C HIS A 40 2.28 -3.86 8.72
N SER A 41 0.98 -3.62 8.94
CA SER A 41 0.43 -2.27 9.15
C SER A 41 0.84 -1.67 10.49
N SER A 42 0.85 -2.46 11.57
CA SER A 42 1.25 -2.01 12.91
C SER A 42 2.73 -1.65 12.96
N PHE A 43 3.60 -2.48 12.36
CA PHE A 43 5.03 -2.20 12.28
C PHE A 43 5.35 -0.90 11.52
N GLN A 44 4.72 -0.71 10.35
CA GLN A 44 4.88 0.53 9.58
C GLN A 44 4.38 1.75 10.36
N TYR A 45 3.26 1.63 11.09
CA TYR A 45 2.75 2.69 11.94
C TYR A 45 3.74 3.04 13.05
N GLU A 46 4.24 2.04 13.79
CA GLU A 46 5.17 2.24 14.89
C GLU A 46 6.44 2.97 14.45
N ARG A 47 6.99 2.61 13.29
CA ARG A 47 8.16 3.30 12.69
C ARG A 47 7.85 4.73 12.25
N SER A 48 6.58 5.04 11.97
CA SER A 48 6.18 6.31 11.36
C SER A 48 5.56 7.30 12.34
N ARG A 49 5.01 6.84 13.48
CA ARG A 49 4.19 7.65 14.39
C ARG A 49 4.92 8.87 14.93
N ASP A 50 6.22 8.73 15.18
CA ASP A 50 7.06 9.77 15.77
C ASP A 50 7.86 10.58 14.74
N VAL A 51 7.66 10.33 13.44
CA VAL A 51 8.40 11.00 12.38
C VAL A 51 7.94 12.46 12.23
N VAL A 52 8.93 13.35 12.31
CA VAL A 52 8.75 14.81 12.25
C VAL A 52 8.95 15.34 10.83
N CYS A 53 8.10 16.28 10.42
CA CYS A 53 8.23 16.99 9.16
C CYS A 53 9.40 17.99 9.20
N GLY A 54 10.37 17.86 8.30
CA GLY A 54 11.54 18.76 8.22
C GLY A 54 11.26 20.19 7.74
N ILE A 55 9.99 20.57 7.53
CA ILE A 55 9.59 21.96 7.18
C ILE A 55 8.83 22.61 8.35
N CYS A 56 7.76 21.98 8.84
CA CYS A 56 6.94 22.55 9.93
C CYS A 56 7.35 22.10 11.33
N MET A 57 8.30 21.16 11.45
CA MET A 57 8.79 20.60 12.71
C MET A 57 7.74 19.88 13.58
N ASP A 58 6.53 19.66 13.05
CA ASP A 58 5.51 18.84 13.71
C ASP A 58 5.63 17.36 13.34
N LYS A 59 5.20 16.48 14.25
CA LYS A 59 4.93 15.07 13.92
C LYS A 59 3.80 15.00 12.89
N VAL A 60 3.97 14.18 11.86
CA VAL A 60 2.98 14.08 10.78
C VAL A 60 1.68 13.42 11.27
N TYR A 61 1.77 12.48 12.20
CA TYR A 61 0.60 11.82 12.78
C TYR A 61 -0.16 12.67 13.81
N ASP A 62 0.47 13.71 14.36
CA ASP A 62 -0.17 14.61 15.33
C ASP A 62 -1.03 15.69 14.66
N LYS A 63 -1.06 15.73 13.32
CA LYS A 63 -1.92 16.66 12.58
C LYS A 63 -3.38 16.45 12.97
N GLN A 64 -4.09 17.55 13.21
CA GLN A 64 -5.48 17.54 13.66
C GLN A 64 -6.39 16.81 12.67
N ILE A 65 -6.16 17.05 11.37
CA ILE A 65 -6.92 16.48 10.27
C ILE A 65 -6.29 15.14 9.86
N ALA A 66 -7.06 14.06 9.90
CA ALA A 66 -6.57 12.71 9.61
C ALA A 66 -6.05 12.58 8.17
N GLU A 67 -6.68 13.27 7.23
CA GLU A 67 -6.33 13.30 5.81
C GLU A 67 -5.00 14.01 5.54
N GLU A 68 -4.51 14.81 6.49
CA GLU A 68 -3.20 15.48 6.41
C GLU A 68 -2.06 14.65 7.00
N ARG A 69 -2.37 13.53 7.67
CA ARG A 69 -1.40 12.56 8.25
C ARG A 69 -0.78 11.68 7.16
N ILE A 70 -0.30 12.32 6.10
CA ILE A 70 0.29 11.68 4.92
C ILE A 70 1.69 12.26 4.73
N PHE A 71 2.65 11.37 4.54
CA PHE A 71 4.03 11.73 4.24
C PHE A 71 4.19 12.00 2.75
N GLY A 72 4.95 13.05 2.43
CA GLY A 72 5.49 13.28 1.10
C GLY A 72 6.90 12.71 1.01
N ILE A 73 7.02 11.52 0.40
CA ILE A 73 8.29 10.80 0.26
C ILE A 73 9.01 11.31 -0.99
N LEU A 74 10.26 11.72 -0.85
CA LEU A 74 11.12 12.04 -1.99
C LEU A 74 11.87 10.78 -2.44
N PRO A 75 11.89 10.42 -3.75
CA PRO A 75 12.60 9.24 -4.26
C PRO A 75 14.12 9.25 -3.99
N ASN A 76 14.74 10.44 -3.98
CA ASN A 76 16.20 10.56 -4.02
C ASN A 76 16.84 10.94 -2.67
N CYS A 77 16.07 10.98 -1.57
CA CYS A 77 16.60 11.23 -0.23
C CYS A 77 15.70 10.65 0.87
N SER A 78 16.19 10.52 2.10
CA SER A 78 15.47 10.00 3.28
C SER A 78 14.79 11.07 4.15
N HIS A 79 14.72 12.32 3.69
CA HIS A 79 14.06 13.39 4.43
C HIS A 79 12.53 13.25 4.44
N ALA A 80 11.92 13.53 5.59
CA ALA A 80 10.49 13.37 5.83
C ALA A 80 9.76 14.73 5.80
N TYR A 81 8.64 14.79 5.10
CA TYR A 81 7.75 15.95 5.08
C TYR A 81 6.30 15.49 5.15
N CYS A 82 5.40 16.30 5.72
CA CYS A 82 3.97 16.11 5.47
C CYS A 82 3.62 16.61 4.07
N VAL A 83 2.60 16.01 3.45
CA VAL A 83 2.15 16.35 2.09
C VAL A 83 1.81 17.84 1.96
N GLY A 84 1.17 18.44 2.97
CA GLY A 84 0.82 19.86 2.96
C GLY A 84 2.04 20.78 2.86
N CYS A 85 3.15 20.44 3.52
CA CYS A 85 4.36 21.25 3.47
C CYS A 85 5.11 21.08 2.14
N ILE A 86 5.33 19.84 1.68
CA ILE A 86 6.06 19.64 0.42
C ILE A 86 5.26 20.16 -0.78
N LYS A 87 3.93 20.10 -0.75
CA LYS A 87 3.06 20.69 -1.78
C LYS A 87 3.18 22.21 -1.83
N ARG A 88 3.29 22.88 -0.68
CA ARG A 88 3.53 24.34 -0.61
C ARG A 88 4.91 24.67 -1.14
N TRP A 89 5.96 23.98 -0.69
CA TRP A 89 7.33 24.14 -1.20
C TRP A 89 7.38 24.08 -2.73
N ARG A 90 6.70 23.09 -3.34
CA ARG A 90 6.66 22.89 -4.79
C ARG A 90 5.88 23.94 -5.57
N LYS A 91 5.01 24.71 -4.90
CA LYS A 91 4.18 25.77 -5.49
C LYS A 91 4.79 27.16 -5.35
N THR A 92 5.69 27.34 -4.39
CA THR A 92 6.42 28.60 -4.17
C THR A 92 7.13 29.03 -5.46
N ARG A 93 7.09 30.32 -5.79
CA ARG A 93 7.81 30.89 -6.96
C ARG A 93 8.99 31.78 -6.58
N ASP A 94 9.25 31.91 -5.28
CA ASP A 94 10.30 32.76 -4.72
C ASP A 94 11.72 32.23 -4.99
N PHE A 95 11.83 30.98 -5.45
CA PHE A 95 13.09 30.30 -5.71
C PHE A 95 13.20 29.84 -7.16
N GLN A 96 14.44 29.60 -7.61
CA GLN A 96 14.68 28.98 -8.89
C GLN A 96 14.07 27.56 -8.94
N ASN A 97 13.63 27.14 -10.13
CA ASN A 97 13.00 25.85 -10.36
C ASN A 97 13.82 24.66 -9.86
N GLU A 98 15.15 24.75 -9.90
CA GLU A 98 16.06 23.70 -9.43
C GLU A 98 15.98 23.49 -7.92
N VAL A 99 15.86 24.58 -7.17
CA VAL A 99 15.70 24.57 -5.70
C VAL A 99 14.32 24.03 -5.32
N ILE A 100 13.27 24.52 -5.98
CA ILE A 100 11.89 24.07 -5.74
C ILE A 100 11.75 22.58 -6.07
N LYS A 101 12.41 22.11 -7.13
CA LYS A 101 12.42 20.69 -7.52
C LYS A 101 13.38 19.83 -6.69
N GLY A 102 14.11 20.42 -5.74
CA GLY A 102 14.98 19.74 -4.80
C GLY A 102 14.29 19.37 -3.49
N CYS A 103 15.04 18.64 -2.66
CA CYS A 103 14.74 18.47 -1.24
C CYS A 103 15.01 19.78 -0.47
N PRO A 104 14.08 20.25 0.39
CA PRO A 104 14.29 21.43 1.24
C PRO A 104 15.54 21.38 2.14
N GLN A 105 15.97 20.18 2.55
CA GLN A 105 17.10 20.01 3.47
C GLN A 105 18.43 19.77 2.74
N CYS A 106 18.51 18.76 1.87
CA CYS A 106 19.77 18.40 1.20
C CYS A 106 19.89 18.88 -0.24
N ARG A 107 18.87 19.55 -0.79
CA ARG A 107 18.83 20.08 -2.17
C ARG A 107 18.98 19.05 -3.29
N VAL A 108 19.07 17.76 -2.97
CA VAL A 108 19.08 16.68 -3.97
C VAL A 108 17.84 16.81 -4.85
N LYS A 109 18.05 16.85 -6.17
CA LYS A 109 16.99 16.97 -7.16
C LYS A 109 16.04 15.79 -7.04
N SER A 110 14.76 16.06 -6.85
CA SER A 110 13.71 15.05 -6.71
C SER A 110 12.46 15.59 -7.40
N SER A 111 12.31 15.37 -8.71
CA SER A 111 11.32 16.10 -9.51
C SER A 111 9.86 15.91 -9.10
N TYR A 112 9.55 14.82 -8.40
CA TYR A 112 8.24 14.51 -7.83
C TYR A 112 8.38 14.05 -6.37
N PHE A 113 7.23 13.91 -5.70
CA PHE A 113 7.12 13.25 -4.39
C PHE A 113 5.99 12.22 -4.46
N ILE A 114 6.04 11.25 -3.56
CA ILE A 114 5.08 10.16 -3.46
C ILE A 114 4.30 10.32 -2.14
N PRO A 115 2.98 10.54 -2.18
CA PRO A 115 2.17 10.52 -0.97
C PRO A 115 2.06 9.09 -0.43
N ASN A 116 2.34 8.88 0.85
CA ASN A 116 2.13 7.60 1.51
C ASN A 116 1.69 7.77 2.96
N LYS A 117 0.87 6.86 3.47
CA LYS A 117 0.39 6.87 4.86
C LYS A 117 1.54 6.63 5.85
N TYR A 118 2.46 5.75 5.51
CA TYR A 118 3.60 5.41 6.36
C TYR A 118 4.88 6.06 5.84
N TRP A 119 5.76 6.43 6.76
CA TRP A 119 7.07 6.95 6.41
C TRP A 119 7.97 5.80 5.96
N ILE A 120 8.70 6.03 4.87
CA ILE A 120 9.67 5.09 4.31
C ILE A 120 11.01 5.80 4.23
N GLY A 121 11.91 5.45 5.13
CA GLY A 121 13.29 5.96 5.13
C GLY A 121 14.21 5.16 4.21
N ASP A 122 14.02 3.85 4.19
CA ASP A 122 14.89 2.88 3.51
C ASP A 122 14.84 2.99 1.97
N SER A 123 15.99 2.75 1.33
CA SER A 123 16.11 2.89 -0.12
C SER A 123 15.44 1.74 -0.88
N GLU A 124 15.50 0.51 -0.37
CA GLU A 124 14.89 -0.67 -1.00
C GLU A 124 13.36 -0.58 -0.92
N GLU A 125 12.82 -0.24 0.26
CA GLU A 125 11.37 -0.04 0.43
C GLU A 125 10.83 1.07 -0.49
N LYS A 126 11.59 2.14 -0.72
CA LYS A 126 11.22 3.18 -1.71
C LYS A 126 11.21 2.65 -3.13
N LEU A 127 12.19 1.84 -3.53
CA LEU A 127 12.22 1.24 -4.86
C LEU A 127 11.00 0.35 -5.08
N GLN A 128 10.62 -0.43 -4.07
CA GLN A 128 9.40 -1.24 -4.10
C GLN A 128 8.14 -0.38 -4.22
N LEU A 129 8.03 0.71 -3.44
CA LEU A 129 6.92 1.65 -3.55
C LEU A 129 6.80 2.24 -4.96
N ILE A 130 7.91 2.70 -5.54
CA ILE A 130 7.96 3.24 -6.90
C ILE A 130 7.53 2.19 -7.92
N LYS A 131 8.02 0.95 -7.78
CA LYS A 131 7.66 -0.17 -8.67
C LYS A 131 6.16 -0.45 -8.65
N ILE A 132 5.56 -0.53 -7.46
CA ILE A 132 4.12 -0.77 -7.28
C ILE A 132 3.30 0.34 -7.92
N LEU A 133 3.70 1.61 -7.72
CA LEU A 133 2.99 2.75 -8.32
C LEU A 133 3.06 2.74 -9.84
N LYS A 134 4.24 2.47 -10.42
CA LYS A 134 4.40 2.32 -11.87
C LYS A 134 3.49 1.23 -12.43
N GLN A 135 3.42 0.06 -11.78
CA GLN A 135 2.55 -1.03 -12.20
C GLN A 135 1.06 -0.65 -12.16
N ARG A 136 0.63 0.09 -11.13
CA ARG A 136 -0.75 0.57 -11.01
C ARG A 136 -1.12 1.53 -12.14
N LEU A 137 -0.22 2.45 -12.49
CA LEU A 137 -0.44 3.41 -13.58
C LEU A 137 -0.58 2.72 -14.94
N VAL A 138 0.23 1.68 -15.20
CA VAL A 138 0.13 0.88 -16.43
C VAL A 138 -1.20 0.13 -16.50
N ARG A 139 -1.63 -0.49 -15.40
CA ARG A 139 -2.92 -1.21 -15.37
C ARG A 139 -4.11 -0.27 -15.57
N SER A 140 -4.12 0.89 -14.91
CA SER A 140 -5.20 1.86 -15.10
C SER A 140 -5.31 2.37 -16.54
N ALA A 141 -4.21 2.42 -17.28
CA ALA A 141 -4.23 2.77 -18.71
C ALA A 141 -4.82 1.63 -19.58
N ALA A 142 -4.57 0.37 -19.21
CA ALA A 142 -5.09 -0.80 -19.92
C ALA A 142 -6.60 -1.02 -19.70
N ASP A 143 -7.13 -0.73 -18.51
CA ASP A 143 -8.58 -0.84 -18.21
C ASP A 143 -9.40 0.31 -18.83
N SER A 144 -8.74 1.33 -19.40
CA SER A 144 -9.37 2.49 -20.05
C SER A 144 -9.38 2.42 -21.58
N SER A 145 -8.96 1.29 -22.17
CA SER A 145 -8.86 1.07 -23.62
C SER A 145 -9.77 -0.04 -24.10
#